data_AF-A0A947RDV2-F1
#
_entry.id   AF-A0A947RDV2-F1
#
_cell.length_a   1.000
_cell.length_b   1.000
_cell.length_c   1.000
_cell.angle_alpha   90.00
_cell.angle_beta   90.00
_cell.angle_gamma   90.00
#
_symmetry.space_group_name_H-M   'P 1'
#
loop_
_entity.id
_entity.type
_entity.pdbx_description
1 polymer ?
#
loop_
_entity_poly.entity_id
_entity_poly.type
_entity_poly.pdbx_seq_one_letter_code
_entity_poly.pdbx_strand_id
1 'polypeptide(L)'
;MTRLLSIITLVLALALFPPAVLAVVSNNAVPGEFTYPIKRGLEDVIYAIASLNPNTKALFAKARSDRRFQEITVLLTQGKEVSKVLNELIEQTQAAANEISKVKNPAEEEKLISQLLESITKYDAGLAQVRQTEHQSNNQPTTPASLSPTAAPLLSPAPTPQASVPPVPGSGELEPAPESGLGSGSVPESGSELEPQISPSTVPSITPPSTTPTPSSVPPAQLLPPADSSSGNNDSDIDKTRNKLQKIKKQLQQQQQYKNTDLNKAQDKENKKDDKEKKNQQEQDKDKKDKKK
;
A
#
# COMPACT_ATOMS: atom_id res chain seq x y z
N MET A 1 30.00 27.11 -4.17
CA MET A 1 28.82 26.50 -3.51
C MET A 1 28.49 25.10 -4.03
N THR A 2 28.64 24.80 -5.32
CA THR A 2 28.38 23.47 -5.91
C THR A 2 29.17 22.31 -5.28
N ARG A 3 30.45 22.51 -4.94
CA ARG A 3 31.27 21.49 -4.27
C ARG A 3 30.76 21.12 -2.86
N LEU A 4 30.26 22.10 -2.11
CA LEU A 4 29.72 21.86 -0.76
C LEU A 4 28.39 21.09 -0.83
N LEU A 5 27.50 21.47 -1.73
CA LEU A 5 26.26 20.72 -2.01
C LEU A 5 26.56 19.28 -2.42
N SER A 6 27.52 19.06 -3.33
CA SER A 6 27.90 17.71 -3.77
C SER A 6 28.44 16.84 -2.63
N ILE A 7 29.26 17.39 -1.73
CA ILE A 7 29.74 16.68 -0.54
C ILE A 7 28.59 16.33 0.39
N ILE A 8 27.68 17.28 0.66
CA ILE A 8 26.50 17.03 1.51
C ILE A 8 25.61 15.94 0.90
N THR A 9 25.32 16.00 -0.39
CA THR A 9 24.53 14.97 -1.08
C THR A 9 25.22 13.61 -1.05
N LEU A 10 26.55 13.54 -1.22
CA LEU A 10 27.29 12.29 -1.15
C LEU A 10 27.25 11.69 0.25
N VAL A 11 27.48 12.49 1.29
CA VAL A 11 27.41 12.04 2.69
C VAL A 11 25.98 11.57 3.01
N LEU A 12 24.97 12.29 2.55
CA LEU A 12 23.57 11.91 2.73
C LEU A 12 23.24 10.60 1.99
N ALA A 13 23.73 10.43 0.75
CA ALA A 13 23.56 9.20 -0.01
C ALA A 13 24.26 8.01 0.68
N LEU A 14 25.49 8.19 1.17
CA LEU A 14 26.21 7.14 1.91
C LEU A 14 25.53 6.81 3.24
N ALA A 15 24.96 7.80 3.92
CA ALA A 15 24.24 7.60 5.17
C ALA A 15 22.90 6.89 4.96
N LEU A 16 22.21 7.15 3.83
CA LEU A 16 20.89 6.59 3.52
C LEU A 16 20.95 5.26 2.74
N PHE A 17 22.05 4.96 2.05
CA PHE A 17 22.15 3.76 1.21
C PHE A 17 22.11 2.44 2.02
N PRO A 18 22.92 2.24 3.09
CA PRO A 18 22.85 0.99 3.85
C PRO A 18 21.47 0.75 4.47
N PRO A 19 20.81 1.73 5.12
CA PRO A 19 19.44 1.56 5.61
C PRO A 19 18.43 1.23 4.50
N ALA A 20 18.57 1.82 3.31
CA ALA A 20 17.66 1.54 2.19
C ALA A 20 17.79 0.10 1.68
N VAL A 21 19.01 -0.42 1.53
CA VAL A 21 19.24 -1.82 1.12
C VAL A 21 18.73 -2.78 2.20
N LEU A 22 19.01 -2.48 3.48
CA LEU A 22 18.49 -3.26 4.61
C LEU A 22 16.95 -3.27 4.65
N ALA A 23 16.31 -2.15 4.33
CA ALA A 23 14.84 -2.06 4.27
C ALA A 23 14.27 -2.97 3.17
N VAL A 24 14.90 -3.04 2.00
CA VAL A 24 14.45 -3.92 0.90
C VAL A 24 14.59 -5.39 1.27
N VAL A 25 15.75 -5.80 1.81
CA VAL A 25 15.99 -7.20 2.18
C VAL A 25 15.12 -7.64 3.36
N SER A 26 14.86 -6.74 4.32
CA SER A 26 14.05 -7.07 5.51
C SER A 26 12.55 -6.97 5.29
N ASN A 27 12.08 -6.47 4.14
CA ASN A 27 10.65 -6.25 3.90
C ASN A 27 9.84 -7.56 3.97
N ASN A 28 10.42 -8.65 3.46
CA ASN A 28 9.80 -9.98 3.47
C ASN A 28 10.16 -10.81 4.70
N ALA A 29 10.91 -10.24 5.66
CA ALA A 29 11.32 -11.00 6.83
C ALA A 29 10.11 -11.36 7.70
N VAL A 30 10.03 -12.62 8.11
CA VAL A 30 8.97 -13.14 9.01
C VAL A 30 9.53 -13.43 10.41
N PRO A 31 8.68 -13.49 11.45
CA PRO A 31 9.13 -13.89 12.79
C PRO A 31 9.97 -15.16 12.78
N GLY A 32 11.10 -15.12 13.49
CA GLY A 32 12.08 -16.21 13.57
C GLY A 32 13.26 -16.06 12.60
N GLU A 33 13.18 -15.17 11.61
CA GLU A 33 14.31 -14.90 10.72
C GLU A 33 15.30 -13.90 11.31
N PHE A 34 16.58 -14.02 10.94
CA PHE A 34 17.66 -13.19 11.46
C PHE A 34 17.47 -11.69 11.20
N THR A 35 16.88 -11.32 10.07
CA THR A 35 16.65 -9.93 9.67
C THR A 35 15.36 -9.34 10.25
N TYR A 36 14.54 -10.14 10.94
CA TYR A 36 13.25 -9.70 11.48
C TYR A 36 13.35 -8.61 12.57
N PRO A 37 14.31 -8.65 13.52
CA PRO A 37 14.48 -7.56 14.49
C PRO A 37 14.83 -6.22 13.81
N ILE A 38 15.59 -6.27 12.71
CA ILE A 38 15.94 -5.07 11.92
C ILE A 38 14.68 -4.49 11.27
N LYS A 39 13.83 -5.34 10.67
CA LYS A 39 12.52 -4.94 10.14
C LYS A 39 11.70 -4.20 11.19
N ARG A 40 11.59 -4.77 12.39
CA ARG A 40 10.84 -4.18 13.51
C ARG A 40 11.40 -2.82 13.93
N GLY A 41 12.71 -2.71 14.10
CA GLY A 41 13.35 -1.44 14.42
C GLY A 41 13.09 -0.34 13.37
N LEU A 42 13.17 -0.70 12.08
CA LEU A 42 12.86 0.23 10.99
C LEU A 42 11.39 0.66 11.00
N GLU A 43 10.46 -0.27 11.22
CA GLU A 43 9.03 0.07 11.34
C GLU A 43 8.76 1.04 12.48
N ASP A 44 9.40 0.86 13.63
CA ASP A 44 9.18 1.73 14.80
C ASP A 44 9.74 3.13 14.56
N VAL A 45 10.92 3.25 13.92
CA VAL A 45 11.48 4.55 13.52
C VAL A 45 10.59 5.26 12.50
N ILE A 46 10.14 4.54 11.46
CA ILE A 46 9.23 5.10 10.45
C ILE A 46 7.91 5.53 11.10
N TYR A 47 7.37 4.73 12.01
CA TYR A 47 6.15 5.06 12.73
C TYR A 47 6.32 6.28 13.64
N ALA A 48 7.47 6.42 14.29
CA ALA A 48 7.80 7.62 15.07
C ALA A 48 7.85 8.88 14.20
N ILE A 49 8.46 8.81 13.01
CA ILE A 49 8.51 9.93 12.06
C ILE A 49 7.09 10.23 11.51
N ALA A 50 6.34 9.19 11.13
CA ALA A 50 4.97 9.31 10.66
C ALA A 50 4.04 9.94 11.71
N SER A 51 4.34 9.77 13.00
CA SER A 51 3.53 10.30 14.10
C SER A 51 3.48 11.83 14.19
N LEU A 52 4.35 12.53 13.46
CA LEU A 52 4.35 13.99 13.36
C LEU A 52 3.09 14.52 12.64
N ASN A 53 2.44 13.71 11.81
CA ASN A 53 1.21 14.07 11.12
C ASN A 53 0.14 12.99 11.34
N PRO A 54 -1.07 13.34 11.82
CA PRO A 54 -2.11 12.35 12.12
C PRO A 54 -2.56 11.56 10.88
N ASN A 55 -2.61 12.17 9.70
CA ASN A 55 -2.98 11.47 8.46
C ASN A 55 -1.90 10.47 8.07
N THR A 56 -0.63 10.89 8.07
CA THR A 56 0.51 9.99 7.79
C THR A 56 0.56 8.86 8.80
N LYS A 57 0.38 9.14 10.09
CA LYS A 57 0.33 8.14 11.16
C LYS A 57 -0.77 7.10 10.94
N ALA A 58 -1.98 7.54 10.58
CA ALA A 58 -3.10 6.65 10.28
C ALA A 58 -2.81 5.75 9.07
N LEU A 59 -2.23 6.32 8.00
CA LEU A 59 -1.84 5.57 6.81
C LEU A 59 -0.77 4.51 7.13
N PHE A 60 0.25 4.86 7.92
CA PHE A 60 1.28 3.91 8.34
C PHE A 60 0.73 2.84 9.29
N ALA A 61 -0.17 3.20 10.21
CA ALA A 61 -0.83 2.23 11.09
C ALA A 61 -1.61 1.19 10.28
N LYS A 62 -2.35 1.63 9.25
CA LYS A 62 -3.03 0.74 8.29
C LYS A 62 -2.02 -0.16 7.58
N ALA A 63 -0.98 0.41 6.97
CA ALA A 63 0.04 -0.34 6.25
C ALA A 63 0.75 -1.39 7.14
N ARG A 64 0.90 -1.12 8.44
CA ARG A 64 1.47 -2.08 9.40
C ARG A 64 0.60 -3.32 9.53
N SER A 65 -0.72 -3.14 9.65
CA SER A 65 -1.67 -4.26 9.66
C SER A 65 -1.63 -5.07 8.36
N ASP A 66 -1.53 -4.41 7.20
CA ASP A 66 -1.44 -5.08 5.90
C ASP A 66 -0.19 -5.99 5.84
N ARG A 67 0.94 -5.52 6.41
CA ARG A 67 2.17 -6.30 6.52
C ARG A 67 2.05 -7.49 7.47
N ARG A 68 1.40 -7.35 8.64
CA ARG A 68 1.17 -8.51 9.53
C ARG A 68 0.35 -9.59 8.86
N PHE A 69 -0.65 -9.18 8.08
CA PHE A 69 -1.42 -10.13 7.28
C PHE A 69 -0.55 -10.88 6.26
N GLN A 70 0.35 -10.18 5.56
CA GLN A 70 1.31 -10.84 4.65
C GLN A 70 2.21 -11.82 5.39
N GLU A 71 2.72 -11.46 6.57
CA GLU A 71 3.53 -12.38 7.38
C GLU A 71 2.76 -13.64 7.78
N ILE A 72 1.48 -13.50 8.16
CA ILE A 72 0.61 -14.65 8.46
C ILE A 72 0.49 -15.57 7.24
N THR A 73 0.27 -15.00 6.05
CA THR A 73 0.17 -15.83 4.84
C THR A 73 1.47 -16.59 4.56
N VAL A 74 2.63 -15.94 4.71
CA VAL A 74 3.93 -16.60 4.52
C VAL A 74 4.15 -17.69 5.58
N LEU A 75 3.89 -17.40 6.85
CA LEU A 75 4.07 -18.38 7.93
C LEU A 75 3.16 -19.60 7.79
N LEU A 76 1.89 -19.40 7.42
CA LEU A 76 0.96 -20.50 7.16
C LEU A 76 1.41 -21.36 5.98
N THR A 77 1.88 -20.75 4.89
CA THR A 77 2.45 -21.52 3.75
C THR A 77 3.71 -22.31 4.13
N GLN A 78 4.41 -21.89 5.18
CA GLN A 78 5.58 -22.58 5.72
C GLN A 78 5.22 -23.61 6.81
N GLY A 79 3.93 -23.77 7.14
CA GLY A 79 3.47 -24.64 8.23
C GLY A 79 3.96 -24.20 9.62
N LYS A 80 4.24 -22.90 9.80
CA LYS A 80 4.73 -22.33 11.06
C LYS A 80 3.58 -21.84 11.95
N GLU A 81 3.84 -21.73 13.25
CA GLU A 81 2.90 -21.16 14.22
C GLU A 81 2.63 -19.68 13.92
N VAL A 82 1.36 -19.28 13.96
CA VAL A 82 0.92 -17.91 13.63
C VAL A 82 0.11 -17.21 14.72
N SER A 83 -0.17 -17.85 15.84
CA SER A 83 -1.02 -17.30 16.92
C SER A 83 -0.50 -15.94 17.40
N LYS A 84 0.82 -15.79 17.55
CA LYS A 84 1.42 -14.49 17.90
C LYS A 84 1.12 -13.40 16.85
N VAL A 85 1.34 -13.69 15.57
CA VAL A 85 1.19 -12.69 14.49
C VAL A 85 -0.29 -12.39 14.23
N LEU A 86 -1.17 -13.37 14.41
CA LEU A 86 -2.63 -13.17 14.38
C LEU A 86 -3.08 -12.17 15.44
N ASN A 87 -2.56 -12.27 16.67
CA ASN A 87 -2.87 -11.28 17.70
C ASN A 87 -2.33 -9.88 17.35
N GLU A 88 -1.11 -9.81 16.82
CA GLU A 88 -0.53 -8.53 16.37
C GLU A 88 -1.32 -7.90 15.21
N LEU A 89 -1.86 -8.71 14.28
CA LEU A 89 -2.74 -8.23 13.21
C LEU A 89 -3.97 -7.53 13.80
N ILE A 90 -4.60 -8.12 14.81
CA ILE A 90 -5.77 -7.53 15.49
C ILE A 90 -5.38 -6.21 16.16
N GLU A 91 -4.30 -6.22 16.94
CA GLU A 91 -3.83 -5.05 17.67
C GLU A 91 -3.51 -3.88 16.73
N GLN A 92 -2.82 -4.17 15.62
CA GLN A 92 -2.45 -3.14 14.64
C GLN A 92 -3.64 -2.66 13.82
N THR A 93 -4.60 -3.53 13.50
CA THR A 93 -5.85 -3.14 12.84
C THR A 93 -6.68 -2.23 13.75
N GLN A 94 -6.78 -2.56 15.05
CA GLN A 94 -7.45 -1.72 16.04
C GLN A 94 -6.72 -0.38 16.23
N ALA A 95 -5.39 -0.40 16.28
CA ALA A 95 -4.58 0.82 16.35
C ALA A 95 -4.80 1.69 15.12
N ALA A 96 -4.84 1.10 13.92
CA ALA A 96 -5.16 1.83 12.69
C ALA A 96 -6.54 2.49 12.77
N ALA A 97 -7.59 1.76 13.19
CA ALA A 97 -8.92 2.32 13.39
C ALA A 97 -8.91 3.51 14.38
N ASN A 98 -8.16 3.39 15.48
CA ASN A 98 -8.04 4.43 16.49
C ASN A 98 -7.22 5.66 16.03
N GLU A 99 -6.25 5.49 15.13
CA GLU A 99 -5.50 6.62 14.57
C GLU A 99 -6.27 7.30 13.43
N ILE A 100 -7.03 6.55 12.64
CA ILE A 100 -7.91 7.10 11.59
C ILE A 100 -8.97 8.01 12.22
N SER A 101 -9.56 7.64 13.36
CA SER A 101 -10.56 8.47 14.05
C SER A 101 -10.02 9.81 14.57
N LYS A 102 -8.69 10.00 14.60
CA LYS A 102 -8.01 11.25 14.99
C LYS A 102 -7.69 12.14 13.79
N VAL A 103 -7.97 11.70 12.57
CA VAL A 103 -7.77 12.50 11.35
C VAL A 103 -8.77 13.66 11.35
N LYS A 104 -8.26 14.89 11.18
CA LYS A 104 -9.08 16.11 11.30
C LYS A 104 -9.94 16.38 10.06
N ASN A 105 -9.45 15.99 8.89
CA ASN A 105 -10.17 16.21 7.64
C ASN A 105 -11.19 15.07 7.44
N PRO A 106 -12.50 15.36 7.42
CA PRO A 106 -13.54 14.33 7.35
C PRO A 106 -13.49 13.52 6.05
N ALA A 107 -13.12 14.14 4.92
CA ALA A 107 -13.02 13.44 3.64
C ALA A 107 -11.84 12.48 3.60
N GLU A 108 -10.70 12.87 4.18
CA GLU A 108 -9.54 11.99 4.30
C GLU A 108 -9.78 10.84 5.29
N GLU A 109 -10.44 11.14 6.42
CA GLU A 109 -10.85 10.11 7.37
C GLU A 109 -11.78 9.08 6.72
N GLU A 110 -12.83 9.52 6.01
CA GLU A 110 -13.78 8.62 5.34
C GLU A 110 -13.06 7.73 4.31
N LYS A 111 -12.14 8.30 3.53
CA LYS A 111 -11.28 7.56 2.61
C LYS A 111 -10.46 6.50 3.33
N LEU A 112 -9.79 6.86 4.44
CA LEU A 112 -8.96 5.93 5.21
C LEU A 112 -9.80 4.83 5.88
N ILE A 113 -11.00 5.15 6.40
CA ILE A 113 -11.92 4.14 6.94
C ILE A 113 -12.31 3.16 5.83
N SER A 114 -12.68 3.65 4.66
CA SER A 114 -13.06 2.81 3.51
C SER A 114 -11.92 1.87 3.10
N GLN A 115 -10.69 2.39 3.02
CA GLN A 115 -9.50 1.59 2.74
C GLN A 115 -9.21 0.54 3.83
N LEU A 116 -9.44 0.86 5.10
CA LEU A 116 -9.26 -0.11 6.18
C LEU A 116 -10.35 -1.20 6.16
N LEU A 117 -11.60 -0.85 5.84
CA LEU A 117 -12.70 -1.81 5.66
C LEU A 117 -12.42 -2.79 4.51
N GLU A 118 -11.85 -2.30 3.42
CA GLU A 118 -11.38 -3.11 2.29
C GLU A 118 -10.28 -4.09 2.75
N SER A 119 -9.24 -3.58 3.42
CA SER A 119 -8.17 -4.41 3.97
C SER A 119 -8.71 -5.47 4.94
N ILE A 120 -9.61 -5.13 5.87
CA ILE A 120 -10.21 -6.10 6.79
C ILE A 120 -10.98 -7.20 6.03
N THR A 121 -11.69 -6.83 4.97
CA THR A 121 -12.42 -7.80 4.14
C THR A 121 -11.45 -8.73 3.41
N LYS A 122 -10.33 -8.19 2.90
CA LYS A 122 -9.24 -8.98 2.32
C LYS A 122 -8.62 -9.93 3.35
N TYR A 123 -8.39 -9.48 4.58
CA TYR A 123 -7.83 -10.32 5.65
C TYR A 123 -8.76 -11.50 5.97
N ASP A 124 -10.06 -11.23 6.12
CA ASP A 124 -11.05 -12.27 6.41
C ASP A 124 -11.12 -13.33 5.30
N ALA A 125 -11.13 -12.89 4.04
CA ALA A 125 -11.15 -13.77 2.88
C ALA A 125 -9.87 -14.61 2.79
N GLY A 126 -8.70 -14.00 2.97
CA GLY A 126 -7.44 -14.73 2.89
C GLY A 126 -7.22 -15.71 4.05
N LEU A 127 -7.64 -15.35 5.27
CA LEU A 127 -7.63 -16.29 6.40
C LEU A 127 -8.56 -17.49 6.17
N ALA A 128 -9.71 -17.27 5.52
CA ALA A 128 -10.60 -18.36 5.15
C ALA A 128 -10.00 -19.26 4.05
N GLN A 129 -9.32 -18.66 3.06
CA GLN A 129 -8.67 -19.39 1.96
C GLN A 129 -7.54 -20.30 2.47
N VAL A 130 -6.67 -19.77 3.34
CA VAL A 130 -5.50 -20.54 3.81
C VAL A 130 -5.94 -21.77 4.61
N ARG A 131 -7.00 -21.67 5.43
CA ARG A 131 -7.59 -22.83 6.11
C ARG A 131 -8.05 -23.93 5.15
N GLN A 132 -8.69 -23.55 4.05
CA GLN A 132 -9.13 -24.52 3.06
C GLN A 132 -7.94 -25.25 2.41
N THR A 133 -6.82 -24.54 2.21
CA THR A 133 -5.60 -25.13 1.66
C THR A 133 -4.94 -26.10 2.64
N GLU A 134 -4.87 -25.78 3.93
CA GLU A 134 -4.32 -26.69 4.96
C GLU A 134 -5.12 -28.00 5.06
N HIS A 135 -6.46 -27.94 5.02
CA HIS A 135 -7.29 -29.15 5.04
C HIS A 135 -7.20 -30.00 3.77
N GLN A 136 -6.93 -29.39 2.60
CA GLN A 136 -6.78 -30.15 1.34
C GLN A 136 -5.44 -30.87 1.25
N SER A 137 -4.35 -30.27 1.77
CA SER A 137 -3.01 -30.86 1.65
C SER A 137 -2.84 -32.12 2.51
N ASN A 138 -3.60 -32.25 3.60
CA ASN A 138 -3.51 -33.40 4.51
C ASN A 138 -4.22 -34.68 4.01
N ASN A 139 -4.99 -34.60 2.92
CA ASN A 139 -5.73 -35.74 2.35
C ASN A 139 -5.06 -36.33 1.10
N GLN A 140 -3.90 -35.84 0.69
CA GLN A 140 -3.15 -36.48 -0.40
C GLN A 140 -2.32 -37.62 0.18
N PRO A 141 -2.63 -38.90 -0.14
CA PRO A 141 -1.81 -40.01 0.30
C PRO A 141 -0.40 -39.79 -0.25
N THR A 142 0.57 -39.60 0.64
CA THR A 142 1.99 -39.66 0.33
C THR A 142 2.24 -41.02 -0.30
N THR A 143 2.26 -41.06 -1.62
CA THR A 143 2.71 -42.23 -2.37
C THR A 143 4.18 -42.36 -1.97
N PRO A 144 4.58 -43.46 -1.30
CA PRO A 144 5.96 -43.61 -0.89
C PRO A 144 6.83 -43.47 -2.13
N ALA A 145 7.76 -42.50 -2.09
CA ALA A 145 8.74 -42.31 -3.15
C ALA A 145 9.47 -43.64 -3.32
N SER A 146 9.15 -44.34 -4.41
CA SER A 146 9.86 -45.54 -4.82
C SER A 146 11.30 -45.12 -5.07
N LEU A 147 12.19 -45.50 -4.15
CA LEU A 147 13.63 -45.36 -4.29
C LEU A 147 14.10 -46.32 -5.40
N SER A 148 13.78 -46.03 -6.65
CA SER A 148 14.52 -46.61 -7.76
C SER A 148 15.84 -45.86 -7.86
N PRO A 149 17.00 -46.52 -7.67
CA PRO A 149 18.29 -45.92 -7.93
C PRO A 149 18.39 -45.62 -9.43
N THR A 150 18.16 -44.37 -9.82
CA THR A 150 18.48 -43.89 -11.17
C THR A 150 20.00 -43.89 -11.30
N ALA A 151 20.50 -44.81 -12.13
CA ALA A 151 21.89 -44.88 -12.52
C ALA A 151 22.39 -43.50 -13.01
N ALA A 152 23.60 -43.15 -12.57
CA ALA A 152 24.26 -41.90 -12.89
C ALA A 152 24.28 -41.63 -14.42
N PRO A 153 23.76 -40.49 -14.90
CA PRO A 153 23.99 -40.07 -16.28
C PRO A 153 25.46 -39.66 -16.43
N LEU A 154 26.14 -40.33 -17.35
CA LEU A 154 27.48 -39.99 -17.82
C LEU A 154 27.52 -38.53 -18.31
N LEU A 155 28.55 -37.83 -17.87
CA LEU A 155 28.91 -36.46 -18.22
C LEU A 155 28.85 -36.24 -19.73
N SER A 156 27.90 -35.40 -20.18
CA SER A 156 27.94 -34.82 -21.52
C SER A 156 28.84 -33.58 -21.53
N PRO A 157 29.68 -33.40 -22.56
CA PRO A 157 30.64 -32.31 -22.64
C PRO A 157 29.95 -30.93 -22.80
N ALA A 158 30.60 -29.92 -22.21
CA ALA A 158 30.15 -28.54 -22.17
C ALA A 158 30.00 -27.92 -23.58
N PRO A 159 28.92 -27.14 -23.83
CA PRO A 159 28.82 -26.34 -25.03
C PRO A 159 29.75 -25.12 -24.95
N THR A 160 30.59 -24.99 -25.97
CA THR A 160 31.47 -23.85 -26.24
C THR A 160 30.66 -22.54 -26.35
N PRO A 161 31.07 -21.44 -25.68
CA PRO A 161 30.39 -20.16 -25.82
C PRO A 161 30.65 -19.56 -27.21
N GLN A 162 29.59 -19.39 -28.01
CA GLN A 162 29.63 -18.54 -29.20
C GLN A 162 29.59 -17.07 -28.75
N ALA A 163 30.66 -16.34 -29.09
CA ALA A 163 30.73 -14.89 -28.97
C ALA A 163 29.72 -14.25 -29.92
N SER A 164 28.67 -13.63 -29.38
CA SER A 164 27.73 -12.83 -30.15
C SER A 164 28.22 -11.38 -30.21
N VAL A 165 28.42 -10.88 -31.42
CA VAL A 165 28.96 -9.55 -31.74
C VAL A 165 27.86 -8.50 -31.53
N PRO A 166 28.14 -7.34 -30.89
CA PRO A 166 27.13 -6.30 -30.70
C PRO A 166 26.78 -5.58 -32.02
N PRO A 167 25.50 -5.24 -32.27
CA PRO A 167 25.11 -4.42 -33.41
C PRO A 167 25.49 -2.94 -33.22
N VAL A 168 25.95 -2.36 -34.33
CA VAL A 168 26.39 -0.98 -34.53
C VAL A 168 25.22 0.01 -34.38
N PRO A 169 25.39 1.16 -33.69
CA PRO A 169 24.38 2.21 -33.64
C PRO A 169 24.36 3.01 -34.95
N GLY A 170 23.21 2.99 -35.62
CA GLY A 170 22.93 3.79 -36.81
C GLY A 170 22.80 5.27 -36.48
N SER A 171 23.52 6.09 -37.25
CA SER A 171 23.38 7.54 -37.33
C SER A 171 22.13 7.91 -38.13
N GLY A 172 21.31 8.81 -37.61
CA GLY A 172 20.29 9.56 -38.34
C GLY A 172 20.15 10.91 -37.64
N GLU A 173 20.83 11.95 -38.12
CA GLU A 173 20.42 12.86 -39.21
C GLU A 173 19.52 13.98 -38.68
N LEU A 174 20.13 15.17 -38.65
CA LEU A 174 19.61 16.48 -38.25
C LEU A 174 18.98 17.15 -39.48
N GLU A 175 17.77 17.73 -39.38
CA GLU A 175 17.37 18.88 -40.21
C GLU A 175 16.03 19.55 -39.74
N PRO A 176 15.63 20.75 -40.22
CA PRO A 176 15.70 22.00 -39.45
C PRO A 176 14.35 22.72 -39.23
N ALA A 177 14.44 23.91 -38.61
CA ALA A 177 13.37 24.86 -38.27
C ALA A 177 12.58 25.43 -39.47
N PRO A 178 11.41 26.06 -39.20
CA PRO A 178 11.25 27.51 -39.48
C PRO A 178 10.53 28.23 -38.32
N GLU A 179 10.98 29.40 -37.87
CA GLU A 179 10.90 30.75 -38.42
C GLU A 179 9.72 31.56 -37.85
N SER A 180 10.04 32.79 -37.44
CA SER A 180 9.21 33.69 -36.64
C SER A 180 8.05 34.32 -37.41
N GLY A 181 6.91 34.50 -36.72
CA GLY A 181 5.81 35.35 -37.19
C GLY A 181 5.41 36.37 -36.12
N LEU A 182 5.87 37.62 -36.27
CA LEU A 182 5.37 38.79 -35.54
C LEU A 182 4.03 39.20 -36.14
N GLY A 183 2.98 39.28 -35.32
CA GLY A 183 1.67 39.79 -35.71
C GLY A 183 1.02 40.55 -34.56
N SER A 184 1.09 41.89 -34.64
CA SER A 184 0.37 42.82 -33.78
C SER A 184 -1.09 42.90 -34.24
N GLY A 185 -2.06 42.77 -33.33
CA GLY A 185 -3.48 42.84 -33.66
C GLY A 185 -4.38 42.91 -32.43
N SER A 186 -5.09 44.02 -32.33
CA SER A 186 -6.02 44.50 -31.29
C SER A 186 -7.22 43.59 -30.95
N VAL A 187 -7.57 43.53 -29.65
CA VAL A 187 -8.90 43.59 -28.96
C VAL A 187 -10.16 43.51 -29.89
N PRO A 188 -11.26 42.75 -29.60
CA PRO A 188 -11.99 42.71 -28.31
C PRO A 188 -12.60 41.36 -27.84
N GLU A 189 -12.80 41.31 -26.51
CA GLU A 189 -13.98 40.82 -25.77
C GLU A 189 -15.07 40.05 -26.55
N SER A 190 -15.16 38.74 -26.32
CA SER A 190 -16.44 38.01 -26.27
C SER A 190 -16.23 36.62 -25.66
N GLY A 191 -17.13 36.25 -24.74
CA GLY A 191 -17.04 35.01 -23.98
C GLY A 191 -17.20 33.76 -24.84
N SER A 192 -16.40 32.74 -24.51
CA SER A 192 -16.75 31.34 -24.68
C SER A 192 -15.84 30.50 -23.78
N GLU A 193 -16.51 29.65 -23.02
CA GLU A 193 -16.05 28.44 -22.35
C GLU A 193 -14.87 27.77 -23.08
N LEU A 194 -13.72 27.71 -22.42
CA LEU A 194 -12.54 26.99 -22.89
C LEU A 194 -12.25 25.85 -21.91
N GLU A 195 -12.54 24.63 -22.35
CA GLU A 195 -11.99 23.42 -21.77
C GLU A 195 -10.45 23.46 -21.85
N PRO A 196 -9.72 23.10 -20.78
CA PRO A 196 -8.28 22.97 -20.84
C PRO A 196 -7.91 21.71 -21.63
N GLN A 197 -7.58 21.89 -22.91
CA GLN A 197 -6.96 20.86 -23.74
C GLN A 197 -5.51 20.63 -23.28
N ILE A 198 -5.34 19.75 -22.29
CA ILE A 198 -4.04 19.23 -21.85
C ILE A 198 -3.40 18.41 -22.98
N SER A 199 -2.32 18.93 -23.54
CA SER A 199 -1.47 18.23 -24.50
C SER A 199 -0.84 16.99 -23.85
N PRO A 200 -0.78 15.83 -24.53
CA PRO A 200 -0.11 14.64 -24.02
C PRO A 200 1.40 14.89 -23.98
N SER A 201 1.93 15.14 -22.79
CA SER A 201 3.37 15.19 -22.56
C SER A 201 3.96 13.79 -22.79
N THR A 202 4.80 13.66 -23.81
CA THR A 202 5.62 12.47 -24.08
C THR A 202 6.51 12.21 -22.87
N VAL A 203 6.14 11.22 -22.06
CA VAL A 203 6.95 10.73 -20.94
C VAL A 203 8.15 10.00 -21.54
N PRO A 204 9.40 10.38 -21.18
CA PRO A 204 10.57 9.62 -21.60
C PRO A 204 10.47 8.20 -21.03
N SER A 205 10.54 7.22 -21.91
CA SER A 205 10.58 5.80 -21.56
C SER A 205 11.92 5.50 -20.89
N ILE A 206 11.96 5.57 -19.56
CA ILE A 206 13.12 5.19 -18.76
C ILE A 206 13.15 3.66 -18.76
N THR A 207 14.05 3.08 -19.54
CA THR A 207 14.32 1.65 -19.54
C THR A 207 14.86 1.28 -18.15
N PRO A 208 14.22 0.34 -17.43
CA PRO A 208 14.71 -0.06 -16.12
C PRO A 208 16.09 -0.71 -16.27
N PRO A 209 17.07 -0.40 -15.40
CA PRO A 209 18.32 -1.13 -15.38
C PRO A 209 18.02 -2.60 -15.06
N SER A 210 18.29 -3.48 -16.03
CA SER A 210 18.29 -4.92 -15.83
C SER A 210 19.50 -5.30 -14.99
N THR A 211 19.38 -5.16 -13.67
CA THR A 211 20.30 -5.79 -12.73
C THR A 211 19.87 -7.24 -12.61
N THR A 212 20.39 -8.10 -13.48
CA THR A 212 20.36 -9.55 -13.26
C THR A 212 21.11 -9.82 -11.96
N PRO A 213 20.42 -10.20 -10.86
CA PRO A 213 21.13 -10.53 -9.64
C PRO A 213 21.96 -11.78 -9.90
N THR A 214 23.27 -11.69 -9.68
CA THR A 214 24.13 -12.86 -9.59
C THR A 214 23.47 -13.82 -8.58
N PRO A 215 23.22 -15.10 -8.92
CA PRO A 215 22.61 -16.03 -8.01
C PRO A 215 23.52 -16.17 -6.79
N SER A 216 23.08 -15.58 -5.68
CA SER A 216 23.69 -15.78 -4.39
C SER A 216 23.64 -17.27 -4.12
N SER A 217 24.81 -17.89 -3.93
CA SER A 217 24.95 -19.31 -3.64
C SER A 217 24.06 -19.65 -2.45
N VAL A 218 22.93 -20.29 -2.73
CA VAL A 218 22.01 -20.80 -1.72
C VAL A 218 22.82 -21.76 -0.86
N PRO A 219 22.97 -21.52 0.46
CA PRO A 219 23.61 -22.49 1.33
C PRO A 219 22.85 -23.82 1.20
N PRO A 220 23.55 -24.97 1.16
CA PRO A 220 22.93 -26.27 0.95
C PRO A 220 21.77 -26.42 1.94
N ALA A 221 20.58 -26.71 1.39
CA ALA A 221 19.37 -26.94 2.15
C ALA A 221 19.68 -27.96 3.24
N GLN A 222 19.87 -27.46 4.47
CA GLN A 222 19.88 -28.31 5.63
C GLN A 222 18.52 -28.98 5.64
N LEU A 223 18.51 -30.31 5.53
CA LEU A 223 17.32 -31.13 5.75
C LEU A 223 16.77 -30.74 7.12
N LEU A 224 15.81 -29.81 7.13
CA LEU A 224 15.07 -29.51 8.33
C LEU A 224 14.32 -30.80 8.71
N PRO A 225 14.36 -31.18 10.01
CA PRO A 225 13.52 -32.26 10.48
C PRO A 225 12.06 -31.97 10.12
N PRO A 226 11.24 -33.01 9.90
CA PRO A 226 9.81 -32.82 9.64
C PRO A 226 9.25 -31.93 10.75
N ALA A 227 8.67 -30.80 10.36
CA ALA A 227 8.09 -29.85 11.30
C ALA A 227 7.11 -30.61 12.19
N ASP A 228 7.39 -30.65 13.49
CA ASP A 228 6.49 -31.24 14.48
C ASP A 228 5.10 -30.62 14.29
N SER A 229 4.11 -31.49 14.12
CA SER A 229 2.74 -31.20 13.73
C SER A 229 1.95 -30.42 14.80
N SER A 230 2.45 -29.26 15.24
CA SER A 230 1.76 -28.31 16.13
C SER A 230 0.70 -27.50 15.36
N SER A 231 0.07 -28.09 14.34
CA SER A 231 -0.91 -27.45 13.47
C SER A 231 -2.28 -27.27 14.14
N GLY A 232 -2.57 -28.00 15.22
CA GLY A 232 -3.92 -28.07 15.82
C GLY A 232 -4.44 -26.77 16.45
N ASN A 233 -3.57 -25.81 16.77
CA ASN A 233 -3.98 -24.57 17.46
C ASN A 233 -4.28 -23.40 16.51
N ASN A 234 -3.78 -23.44 15.27
CA ASN A 234 -3.92 -22.33 14.32
C ASN A 234 -5.38 -22.06 13.97
N ASP A 235 -6.20 -23.11 13.81
CA ASP A 235 -7.60 -22.94 13.47
C ASP A 235 -8.36 -22.12 14.50
N SER A 236 -8.30 -22.49 15.79
CA SER A 236 -9.04 -21.74 16.82
C SER A 236 -8.64 -20.27 16.85
N ASP A 237 -7.37 -19.97 16.65
CA ASP A 237 -6.85 -18.60 16.68
C ASP A 237 -7.20 -17.80 15.42
N ILE A 238 -7.30 -18.46 14.26
CA ILE A 238 -7.83 -17.84 13.04
C ILE A 238 -9.30 -17.45 13.24
N ASP A 239 -10.14 -18.31 13.82
CA ASP A 239 -11.55 -17.98 14.08
C ASP A 239 -11.71 -16.81 15.07
N LYS A 240 -10.95 -16.82 16.16
CA LYS A 240 -10.92 -15.70 17.11
C LYS A 240 -10.51 -14.41 16.41
N THR A 241 -9.51 -14.49 15.53
CA THR A 241 -9.00 -13.35 14.77
C THR A 241 -10.04 -12.79 13.83
N ARG A 242 -10.69 -13.63 13.03
CA ARG A 242 -11.79 -13.24 12.14
C ARG A 242 -12.93 -12.58 12.92
N ASN A 243 -13.35 -13.16 14.04
CA ASN A 243 -14.39 -12.58 14.88
C ASN A 243 -14.01 -11.19 15.43
N LYS A 244 -12.76 -11.00 15.86
CA LYS A 244 -12.28 -9.68 16.31
C LYS A 244 -12.19 -8.68 15.15
N LEU A 245 -11.72 -9.09 13.97
CA LEU A 245 -11.70 -8.27 12.77
C LEU A 245 -13.13 -7.84 12.35
N GLN A 246 -14.11 -8.73 12.43
CA GLN A 246 -15.52 -8.40 12.19
C GLN A 246 -16.08 -7.39 13.20
N LYS A 247 -15.66 -7.47 14.47
CA LYS A 247 -16.02 -6.46 15.47
C LYS A 247 -15.45 -5.08 15.12
N ILE A 248 -14.18 -5.00 14.71
CA ILE A 248 -13.55 -3.75 14.26
C ILE A 248 -14.28 -3.21 13.03
N LYS A 249 -14.59 -4.07 12.05
CA LYS A 249 -15.35 -3.72 10.85
C LYS A 249 -16.70 -3.06 11.20
N LYS A 250 -17.47 -3.68 12.09
CA LYS A 250 -18.76 -3.15 12.56
C LYS A 250 -18.61 -1.79 13.25
N GLN A 251 -17.58 -1.63 14.10
CA GLN A 251 -17.29 -0.37 14.77
C GLN A 251 -16.98 0.77 13.79
N LEU A 252 -16.16 0.49 12.77
CA LEU A 252 -15.82 1.46 11.72
C LEU A 252 -17.05 1.85 10.87
N GLN A 253 -17.89 0.88 10.50
CA GLN A 253 -19.14 1.16 9.78
C GLN A 253 -20.10 2.02 10.60
N GLN A 254 -20.21 1.71 11.90
CA GLN A 254 -21.02 2.51 12.82
C GLN A 254 -20.48 3.94 12.94
N GLN A 255 -19.16 4.12 13.01
CA GLN A 255 -18.52 5.44 13.01
C GLN A 255 -18.84 6.24 11.74
N GLN A 256 -18.78 5.63 10.55
CA GLN A 256 -19.18 6.30 9.30
C GLN A 256 -20.65 6.72 9.31
N GLN A 257 -21.56 5.84 9.77
CA GLN A 257 -22.99 6.14 9.83
C GLN A 257 -23.32 7.31 10.76
N TYR A 258 -22.69 7.38 11.94
CA TYR A 258 -22.89 8.51 12.85
C TYR A 258 -22.44 9.83 12.24
N LYS A 259 -21.26 9.85 11.59
CA LYS A 259 -20.74 11.07 10.96
C LYS A 259 -21.63 11.59 9.84
N ASN A 260 -22.12 10.69 8.98
CA ASN A 260 -23.02 11.08 7.89
C ASN A 260 -24.37 11.62 8.43
N THR A 261 -24.86 11.05 9.53
CA THR A 261 -26.09 11.52 10.18
C THR A 261 -25.92 12.94 10.76
N ASP A 262 -24.78 13.23 11.37
CA ASP A 262 -24.53 14.55 11.97
C ASP A 262 -24.30 15.63 10.91
N LEU A 263 -23.62 15.29 9.80
CA LEU A 263 -23.46 16.19 8.65
C LEU A 263 -24.81 16.56 8.01
N ASN A 264 -25.67 15.57 7.76
CA ASN A 264 -27.00 15.82 7.21
C ASN A 264 -27.87 16.68 8.14
N LYS A 265 -27.82 16.42 9.45
CA LYS A 265 -28.53 17.26 10.45
C LYS A 265 -28.00 18.69 10.50
N ALA A 266 -26.71 18.91 10.29
CA ALA A 266 -26.14 20.25 10.24
C ALA A 266 -26.62 21.01 9.00
N GLN A 267 -26.60 20.37 7.83
CA GLN A 267 -27.11 20.93 6.57
C GLN A 267 -28.61 21.23 6.65
N ASP A 268 -29.42 20.34 7.24
CA ASP A 268 -30.85 20.59 7.44
C ASP A 268 -31.13 21.80 8.33
N LYS A 269 -30.27 22.04 9.34
CA LYS A 269 -30.39 23.23 10.21
C LYS A 269 -30.00 24.51 9.48
N GLU A 270 -28.98 24.44 8.63
CA GLU A 270 -28.54 25.57 7.81
C GLU A 270 -29.61 25.95 6.78
N ASN A 271 -30.14 24.98 6.04
CA ASN A 271 -31.24 25.20 5.10
C ASN A 271 -32.48 25.80 5.79
N LYS A 272 -32.86 25.30 6.97
CA LYS A 272 -33.98 25.87 7.76
C LYS A 272 -33.71 27.30 8.24
N LYS A 273 -32.45 27.66 8.50
CA LYS A 273 -32.07 29.02 8.90
C LYS A 273 -32.21 29.97 7.72
N ASP A 274 -31.75 29.56 6.55
CA ASP A 274 -31.85 30.34 5.30
C ASP A 274 -33.30 30.56 4.89
N ASP A 275 -34.14 29.54 5.00
CA ASP A 275 -35.58 29.65 4.72
C ASP A 275 -36.27 30.63 5.69
N LYS A 276 -35.87 30.63 6.97
CA LYS A 276 -36.40 31.56 7.97
C LYS A 276 -35.95 32.99 7.69
N GLU A 277 -34.70 33.19 7.26
CA GLU A 277 -34.16 34.51 6.91
C GLU A 277 -34.83 35.08 5.65
N LYS A 278 -35.02 34.25 4.61
CA LYS A 278 -35.78 34.62 3.41
C LYS A 278 -37.23 34.97 3.73
N LYS A 279 -37.88 34.20 4.60
CA LYS A 279 -39.25 34.49 5.05
C LYS A 279 -39.33 35.84 5.78
N ASN A 280 -38.38 36.12 6.67
CA ASN A 280 -38.31 37.40 7.38
C ASN A 280 -38.04 38.59 6.43
N GLN A 281 -37.17 38.43 5.42
CA GLN A 281 -36.95 39.48 4.41
C GLN A 281 -38.21 39.76 3.59
N GLN A 282 -38.92 38.70 3.16
CA GLN A 282 -40.16 38.85 2.41
C GLN A 282 -41.26 39.57 3.23
N GLU A 283 -41.29 39.36 4.54
CA GLU A 283 -42.22 40.05 5.44
C GLU A 283 -41.85 41.53 5.62
N GLN A 284 -40.56 41.85 5.78
CA GLN A 284 -40.09 43.24 5.83
C GLN A 284 -40.33 44.03 4.54
N ASP A 285 -40.19 43.37 3.38
CA ASP A 285 -40.44 44.01 2.09
C ASP A 285 -41.93 44.27 1.82
N LYS A 286 -42.82 43.41 2.35
CA LYS A 286 -44.26 43.66 2.34
C LYS A 286 -44.62 44.90 3.17
N ASP A 287 -44.11 44.98 4.40
CA ASP A 287 -44.35 46.14 5.28
C ASP A 287 -43.86 47.46 4.69
N LYS A 288 -42.70 47.45 4.01
CA LYS A 288 -42.19 48.64 3.31
C LYS A 288 -43.06 49.06 2.12
N LYS A 289 -43.67 48.10 1.43
CA LYS A 289 -44.53 48.37 0.27
C LYS A 289 -45.85 49.00 0.70
N ASP A 290 -46.40 48.59 1.83
CA ASP A 290 -47.66 49.13 2.36
C ASP A 290 -47.49 50.55 2.92
N LYS A 291 -46.32 50.90 3.50
CA LYS A 291 -46.02 52.27 3.97
C LYS A 291 -45.82 53.30 2.85
N LYS A 292 -45.72 52.88 1.58
CA LYS A 292 -45.50 53.77 0.42
C LYS A 292 -46.79 54.16 -0.31
N LYS A 293 -47.94 53.61 0.06
CA LYS A 293 -49.26 53.96 -0.49
C LYS A 293 -49.99 54.91 0.44
#